data_AF-A0A359E526-F1
#
_entry.id   AF-A0A359E526-F1
#
_cell.length_a   1.000
_cell.length_b   1.000
_cell.length_c   1.000
_cell.angle_alpha   90.00
_cell.angle_beta   90.00
_cell.angle_gamma   90.00
#
_symmetry.space_group_name_H-M   'P 1'
#
loop_
_entity.id
_entity.type
_entity.pdbx_description
1 polymer ?
#
loop_
_entity_poly.entity_id
_entity_poly.type
_entity_poly.pdbx_seq_one_letter_code
_entity_poly.pdbx_strand_id
1 'polypeptide(L)'
;MHLEDLYQFLDMKKTLKVFLIIVISILVLVGSAAVIAPIFLNEPLKKALTEEFRKQTNQDYILDYSTFDIGILGRSISVDSVVVKPDSASPHIRKISAQTISING
;
A
#
# COMPACT_ATOMS: atom_id res chain seq x y z
N MET A 1 -50.35 -9.03 -24.43
CA MET A 1 -48.91 -8.88 -24.13
C MET A 1 -48.18 -9.09 -25.45
N HIS A 2 -47.65 -8.02 -26.04
CA HIS A 2 -47.11 -8.06 -27.40
C HIS A 2 -45.73 -8.75 -27.41
N LEU A 3 -45.40 -9.44 -28.51
CA LEU A 3 -44.13 -10.16 -28.67
C LEU A 3 -42.91 -9.22 -28.51
N GLU A 4 -43.08 -7.94 -28.83
CA GLU A 4 -42.09 -6.88 -28.70
C GLU A 4 -41.74 -6.58 -27.23
N ASP A 5 -42.74 -6.57 -26.34
CA ASP A 5 -42.54 -6.36 -24.90
C ASP A 5 -41.72 -7.50 -24.27
N LEU A 6 -41.96 -8.74 -24.71
CA LEU A 6 -41.23 -9.92 -24.24
C LEU A 6 -39.76 -9.88 -24.69
N TYR A 7 -39.52 -9.44 -25.94
CA TYR A 7 -38.18 -9.35 -26.51
C TYR A 7 -37.35 -8.26 -25.82
N GLN A 8 -37.93 -7.07 -25.60
CA GLN A 8 -37.27 -5.99 -24.83
C GLN A 8 -36.95 -6.41 -23.40
N PHE A 9 -37.85 -7.13 -22.72
CA PHE A 9 -37.62 -7.60 -21.36
C PHE A 9 -36.48 -8.64 -21.27
N LEU A 10 -36.39 -9.55 -22.24
CA LEU A 10 -35.29 -10.53 -22.33
C LEU A 10 -33.95 -9.85 -22.61
N ASP A 11 -33.94 -8.81 -23.45
CA ASP A 11 -32.73 -8.06 -23.79
C ASP A 11 -32.23 -7.21 -22.60
N MET A 12 -33.13 -6.53 -21.90
CA MET A 12 -32.81 -5.78 -20.67
C MET A 12 -32.18 -6.68 -19.60
N LYS A 13 -32.66 -7.93 -19.45
CA LYS A 13 -32.06 -8.91 -18.54
C LYS A 13 -30.66 -9.35 -18.96
N LYS A 14 -30.39 -9.49 -20.25
CA LYS A 14 -29.05 -9.83 -20.77
C LYS A 14 -28.08 -8.67 -20.53
N THR A 15 -28.49 -7.44 -20.85
CA THR A 15 -27.69 -6.23 -20.64
C THR A 15 -27.37 -6.03 -19.16
N LEU A 16 -28.34 -6.22 -18.26
CA LEU A 16 -28.10 -6.15 -16.82
C LEU A 16 -27.10 -7.21 -16.33
N LYS A 17 -27.19 -8.45 -16.83
CA LYS A 17 -26.23 -9.51 -16.49
C LYS A 17 -24.82 -9.18 -16.96
N VAL A 18 -24.66 -8.69 -18.19
CA VAL A 18 -23.36 -8.29 -18.74
C VAL A 18 -22.78 -7.13 -17.94
N PHE A 19 -23.59 -6.12 -17.61
CA PHE A 19 -23.17 -5.01 -16.76
C PHE A 19 -22.69 -5.50 -15.38
N LEU A 20 -23.45 -6.39 -14.74
CA LEU A 20 -23.07 -6.95 -13.44
C LEU A 20 -21.72 -7.68 -13.49
N ILE A 21 -21.48 -8.48 -14.54
CA ILE A 21 -20.20 -9.18 -14.75
C ILE A 21 -19.06 -8.18 -14.89
N ILE A 22 -19.26 -7.09 -15.65
CA ILE A 22 -18.25 -6.04 -15.81
C ILE A 22 -17.94 -5.39 -14.46
N VAL A 23 -18.97 -5.02 -13.69
CA VAL A 23 -18.79 -4.41 -12.36
C VAL A 23 -18.05 -5.34 -11.42
N ILE A 24 -18.42 -6.62 -11.37
CA ILE A 24 -17.72 -7.62 -10.54
C ILE A 24 -16.27 -7.78 -11.00
N SER A 25 -16.02 -7.81 -12.30
CA SER A 25 -14.66 -7.94 -12.86
C SER A 25 -13.79 -6.74 -12.45
N ILE A 26 -14.34 -5.52 -12.51
CA ILE A 26 -13.64 -4.32 -12.06
C ILE A 26 -13.36 -4.38 -10.55
N LEU A 27 -14.34 -4.78 -9.74
CA LEU A 27 -14.18 -4.93 -8.29
C LEU A 27 -13.07 -5.93 -7.94
N VAL A 28 -13.03 -7.07 -8.62
CA VAL A 28 -11.99 -8.09 -8.44
C VAL A 28 -10.63 -7.54 -8.85
N LEU A 29 -10.55 -6.79 -9.94
CA LEU A 29 -9.30 -6.19 -10.42
C LEU A 29 -8.76 -5.15 -9.43
N VAL A 30 -9.63 -4.26 -8.91
CA VAL A 30 -9.26 -3.27 -7.89
C VAL A 30 -8.83 -3.95 -6.59
N GLY A 31 -9.58 -4.96 -6.13
CA GLY A 31 -9.24 -5.74 -4.93
C GLY A 31 -7.89 -6.44 -5.05
N SER A 32 -7.63 -7.05 -6.21
CA SER A 32 -6.35 -7.72 -6.49
C SER A 32 -5.19 -6.72 -6.52
N ALA A 33 -5.38 -5.57 -7.18
CA ALA A 33 -4.39 -4.51 -7.20
C ALA A 33 -4.05 -3.99 -5.80
N ALA A 34 -5.04 -3.86 -4.91
CA ALA A 34 -4.82 -3.41 -3.53
C ALA A 34 -3.98 -4.39 -2.69
N VAL A 35 -4.03 -5.70 -2.98
CA VAL A 35 -3.22 -6.73 -2.33
C VAL A 35 -1.82 -6.83 -2.94
N ILE A 36 -1.73 -6.66 -4.26
CA ILE A 36 -0.47 -6.82 -5.00
C ILE A 36 0.41 -5.57 -4.89
N ALA A 37 -0.18 -4.37 -4.91
CA ALA A 37 0.57 -3.12 -4.90
C ALA A 37 1.55 -2.98 -3.70
N PRO A 38 1.20 -3.33 -2.45
CA PRO A 38 2.13 -3.32 -1.32
C PRO A 38 3.41 -4.11 -1.58
N ILE A 39 3.30 -5.27 -2.23
CA ILE A 39 4.44 -6.14 -2.52
C ILE A 39 5.48 -5.40 -3.40
N PHE A 40 5.01 -4.59 -4.34
CA PHE A 40 5.88 -3.81 -5.22
C PHE A 40 6.29 -2.45 -4.67
N LEU A 41 5.46 -1.86 -3.79
CA LEU A 41 5.67 -0.50 -3.26
C LEU A 41 6.45 -0.47 -1.95
N ASN A 42 6.49 -1.58 -1.19
CA ASN A 42 7.19 -1.65 0.09
C ASN A 42 8.68 -1.27 -0.04
N GLU A 43 9.41 -1.89 -0.97
CA GLU A 43 10.85 -1.63 -1.15
C GLU A 43 11.16 -0.20 -1.63
N PRO A 44 10.52 0.34 -2.68
CA PRO A 44 10.72 1.72 -3.09
C PRO A 44 10.41 2.73 -1.98
N LEU A 45 9.32 2.51 -1.23
CA LEU A 45 8.91 3.43 -0.17
C LEU A 45 9.89 3.37 1.01
N LYS A 46 10.30 2.16 1.43
CA LYS A 46 11.33 1.96 2.44
C LYS A 46 12.62 2.68 2.07
N LYS A 47 13.07 2.52 0.82
CA LYS A 47 14.28 3.20 0.31
C LYS A 47 14.13 4.71 0.31
N ALA A 48 13.01 5.24 -0.17
CA ALA A 48 12.75 6.68 -0.17
C ALA A 48 12.76 7.27 1.25
N LEU A 49 12.15 6.57 2.22
CA LEU A 49 12.13 7.00 3.62
C LEU A 49 13.52 6.96 4.25
N THR A 50 14.30 5.90 4.00
CA THR A 50 15.69 5.80 4.49
C THR A 50 16.58 6.89 3.88
N GLU A 51 16.44 7.17 2.58
CA GLU A 51 17.20 8.23 1.90
C GLU A 51 16.84 9.62 2.42
N GLU A 52 15.55 9.90 2.62
CA GLU A 52 15.09 11.17 3.17
C GLU A 52 15.56 11.36 4.61
N PHE A 53 15.47 10.33 5.44
CA PHE A 53 16.02 10.35 6.80
C PHE A 53 17.52 10.64 6.78
N ARG A 54 18.28 9.94 5.92
CA ARG A 54 19.73 10.13 5.81
C ARG A 54 20.09 11.56 5.37
N LYS A 55 19.30 12.18 4.50
CA LYS A 55 19.47 13.60 4.14
C LYS A 55 19.23 14.53 5.33
N GLN A 56 18.16 14.30 6.10
CA GLN A 56 17.82 15.12 7.26
C GLN A 56 18.84 15.02 8.39
N THR A 57 19.52 13.88 8.52
CA THR A 57 20.56 13.67 9.52
C THR A 57 21.97 13.93 9.00
N ASN A 58 22.14 14.68 7.90
CA ASN A 58 23.46 14.95 7.28
C ASN A 58 24.32 13.71 7.03
N GLN A 59 23.69 12.56 6.74
CA GLN A 59 24.34 11.27 6.50
C GLN A 59 24.98 10.63 7.74
N ASP A 60 24.75 11.16 8.94
CA ASP A 60 25.33 10.62 10.18
C ASP A 60 24.63 9.37 10.70
N TYR A 61 23.39 9.12 10.25
CA TYR A 61 22.57 8.02 10.72
C TYR A 61 21.89 7.29 9.56
N ILE A 62 21.68 6.00 9.74
CA ILE A 62 20.92 5.12 8.86
C ILE A 62 19.69 4.60 9.60
N LEU A 63 18.63 4.38 8.81
CA LEU A 63 17.33 3.90 9.28
C LEU A 63 17.07 2.50 8.76
N ASP A 64 17.00 1.54 9.68
CA ASP A 64 16.64 0.15 9.40
C ASP A 64 15.23 -0.16 9.90
N TYR A 65 14.51 -0.97 9.13
CA TYR A 65 13.16 -1.43 9.45
C TYR A 65 13.10 -2.95 9.44
N SER A 66 12.50 -3.57 10.47
CA SER A 66 12.30 -5.04 10.52
C SER A 66 11.21 -5.47 9.54
N THR A 67 9.98 -5.05 9.82
CA THR A 67 8.79 -5.33 9.01
C THR A 67 8.17 -3.99 8.64
N PHE A 68 7.91 -3.82 7.35
CA PHE A 68 7.34 -2.62 6.77
C PHE A 68 6.20 -3.04 5.86
N ASP A 69 4.97 -2.71 6.26
CA ASP A 69 3.75 -3.12 5.57
C ASP A 69 2.93 -1.90 5.15
N ILE A 70 2.53 -1.88 3.88
CA ILE A 70 1.63 -0.86 3.34
C ILE A 70 0.24 -1.47 3.16
N GLY A 71 -0.77 -0.86 3.77
CA GLY A 71 -2.18 -1.16 3.55
C GLY A 71 -2.81 -0.16 2.59
N ILE A 72 -3.09 -0.55 1.34
CA ILE A 72 -3.67 0.35 0.33
C ILE A 72 -5.10 0.76 0.68
N LEU A 73 -5.94 -0.19 1.10
CA LEU A 73 -7.36 0.07 1.41
C LEU A 73 -7.51 0.96 2.65
N GLY A 74 -6.72 0.68 3.69
CA GLY A 74 -6.71 1.47 4.93
C GLY A 74 -5.83 2.72 4.88
N ARG A 75 -5.11 2.95 3.78
CA ARG A 75 -4.11 4.02 3.61
C ARG A 75 -3.13 4.09 4.79
N SER A 76 -2.73 2.92 5.27
CA SER A 76 -1.92 2.77 6.48
C SER A 76 -0.51 2.31 6.13
N ILE A 77 0.48 2.76 6.89
CA ILE A 77 1.83 2.20 6.89
C ILE A 77 2.06 1.65 8.29
N SER A 78 2.39 0.37 8.39
CA SER A 78 2.71 -0.30 9.65
C SER A 78 4.18 -0.67 9.67
N VAL A 79 4.84 -0.29 10.75
CA VAL A 79 6.26 -0.59 10.97
C VAL A 79 6.41 -1.17 12.36
N ASP A 80 6.89 -2.41 12.43
CA ASP A 80 7.02 -3.13 13.68
C ASP A 80 8.17 -2.59 14.54
N SER A 81 9.36 -2.42 13.95
CA SER A 81 10.49 -1.79 14.61
C SER A 81 11.27 -0.87 13.68
N VAL A 82 11.73 0.23 14.27
CA VAL A 82 12.59 1.23 13.63
C VAL A 82 13.88 1.28 14.42
N VAL A 83 15.01 1.04 13.75
CA VAL A 83 16.33 1.07 14.37
C VAL A 83 17.16 2.15 13.72
N VAL A 84 17.59 3.13 14.51
CA VAL A 84 18.51 4.17 14.07
C VAL A 84 19.91 3.77 14.46
N LYS A 85 20.80 3.64 13.48
CA LYS A 85 22.22 3.33 13.70
C LYS A 85 23.07 4.49 13.18
N PRO A 86 24.19 4.82 13.84
CA PRO A 86 25.19 5.69 13.23
C PRO A 86 25.66 5.10 11.91
N ASP A 87 25.84 5.94 10.89
CA ASP A 87 26.53 5.52 9.68
C ASP A 87 27.99 5.23 10.01
N SER A 88 28.58 4.23 9.37
CA SER A 88 29.91 3.69 9.71
C SER A 88 31.05 4.71 9.51
N ALA A 89 30.76 5.84 8.85
CA ALA A 89 31.65 6.98 8.69
C ALA A 89 31.73 7.92 9.91
N SER A 90 30.79 7.85 10.85
CA SER A 90 30.70 8.73 12.03
C SER A 90 30.84 7.93 13.35
N PRO A 91 32.06 7.59 13.80
CA PRO A 91 32.31 6.67 14.91
C PRO A 91 31.93 7.17 16.32
N HIS A 92 31.35 8.38 16.45
CA HIS A 92 31.11 9.01 17.75
C HIS A 92 29.65 8.96 18.21
N ILE A 93 28.78 8.28 17.47
CA ILE A 93 27.34 8.42 17.61
C ILE A 93 26.72 7.13 18.17
N ARG A 94 25.94 7.22 19.26
CA ARG A 94 25.33 6.06 19.93
C ARG A 94 24.02 5.65 19.26
N LYS A 95 23.81 4.35 19.08
CA LYS A 95 22.59 3.73 18.53
C LYS A 95 21.37 4.03 19.40
N ILE A 96 20.28 4.53 18.82
CA ILE A 96 18.99 4.75 19.50
C ILE A 96 17.98 3.79 18.87
N SER A 97 17.40 2.90 19.66
CA SER A 97 16.37 1.94 19.23
C SER A 97 15.06 2.33 19.89
N ALA A 98 14.05 2.70 19.09
CA ALA A 98 12.70 2.97 19.58
C ALA A 98 11.78 1.85 19.10
N GLN A 99 11.19 1.12 20.04
CA GLN A 99 10.14 0.15 19.74
C GLN A 99 8.79 0.84 19.90
N THR A 100 7.99 0.77 18.83
CA THR A 100 6.64 1.32 18.67
C THR A 100 6.54 2.86 18.62
N ILE A 101 6.43 3.40 17.39
CA ILE A 101 5.96 4.77 17.15
C ILE A 101 4.55 4.66 16.56
N SER A 102 3.52 4.89 17.38
CA SER A 102 2.14 5.07 16.91
C SER A 102 1.91 6.56 16.68
N ILE A 103 1.81 6.98 15.42
CA ILE A 103 1.34 8.33 15.06
C ILE A 103 -0.12 8.17 14.63
N ASN A 104 -1.04 8.41 15.56
CA ASN A 104 -2.44 8.65 15.22
C ASN A 104 -2.57 10.12 14.80
N GLY A 105 -3.02 10.33 13.56
CA GLY A 105 -3.35 11.65 12.99
C GLY A 105 -4.71 11.59 12.31
#